data_AF-A0A2G9SN39-F1
#
_entry.id   AF-A0A2G9SN39-F1
#
_cell.length_a   1.000
_cell.length_b   1.000
_cell.length_c   1.000
_cell.angle_alpha   90.00
_cell.angle_beta   90.00
_cell.angle_gamma   90.00
#
_symmetry.space_group_name_H-M   'P 1'
#
loop_
_entity.id
_entity.type
_entity.pdbx_description
1 polymer ?
#
loop_
_entity_poly.entity_id
_entity_poly.type
_entity_poly.pdbx_seq_one_letter_code
_entity_poly.pdbx_strand_id
1 'polypeptide(L)'
;DQQRYNFQFGGQLFFEIKNGKIVGMLKDVAYQANTQEFWNSCVAICDERDYRLGGAFNDGKGQPPQSNAVSHGSSTVLIKNVNVINTARNI
;
A
#
# COMPACT_ATOMS: atom_id res chain seq x y z
N ASP A 1 10.14 -12.46 4.56
CA ASP A 1 11.24 -13.03 5.38
C ASP A 1 10.63 -13.85 6.53
N GLN A 2 11.40 -14.72 7.18
CA GLN A 2 10.89 -15.57 8.27
C GLN A 2 10.43 -14.75 9.50
N GLN A 3 10.98 -13.54 9.67
CA GLN A 3 10.64 -12.64 10.79
C GLN A 3 9.47 -11.70 10.46
N ARG A 4 8.95 -11.76 9.22
CA ARG A 4 7.86 -10.94 8.67
C ARG A 4 8.07 -9.43 8.78
N TYR A 5 9.31 -8.97 8.75
CA TYR A 5 9.57 -7.54 8.76
C TYR A 5 9.32 -6.88 7.41
N ASN A 6 9.63 -7.58 6.33
CA ASN A 6 9.56 -7.01 4.99
C ASN A 6 8.22 -7.33 4.32
N PHE A 7 7.68 -6.34 3.63
CA PHE A 7 6.50 -6.49 2.79
C PHE A 7 6.73 -5.93 1.38
N GLN A 8 5.89 -6.37 0.46
CA GLN A 8 5.77 -5.80 -0.88
C GLN A 8 4.29 -5.71 -1.23
N PHE A 9 3.87 -4.57 -1.77
CA PHE A 9 2.53 -4.40 -2.31
C PHE A 9 2.57 -3.81 -3.72
N GLY A 10 1.74 -4.39 -4.59
CA GLY A 10 1.26 -3.72 -5.79
C GLY A 10 -0.07 -3.02 -5.51
N GLY A 11 -0.76 -2.61 -6.56
CA GLY A 11 -2.04 -1.92 -6.45
C GLY A 11 -2.77 -1.86 -7.78
N GLN A 12 -4.06 -1.55 -7.73
CA GLN A 12 -4.88 -1.40 -8.93
C GLN A 12 -4.55 -0.10 -9.69
N LEU A 13 -4.25 0.98 -8.97
CA LEU A 13 -4.01 2.31 -9.53
C LEU A 13 -2.82 2.98 -8.83
N PHE A 14 -1.92 3.57 -9.61
CA PHE A 14 -0.85 4.43 -9.14
C PHE A 14 -0.81 5.70 -9.95
N PHE A 15 -0.55 6.83 -9.30
CA PHE A 15 -0.48 8.14 -9.92
C PHE A 15 0.81 8.84 -9.51
N GLU A 16 1.47 9.49 -10.47
CA GLU A 16 2.62 10.35 -10.18
C GLU A 16 2.13 11.73 -9.70
N ILE A 17 2.74 12.23 -8.64
CA ILE A 17 2.53 13.60 -8.14
C ILE A 17 3.80 14.41 -8.36
N LYS A 18 3.69 15.54 -9.07
CA LYS A 18 4.77 16.53 -9.24
C LYS A 18 4.27 17.91 -8.84
N ASN A 19 5.05 18.62 -8.02
CA ASN A 19 4.72 19.97 -7.53
C ASN A 19 3.29 20.06 -6.95
N GLY A 20 2.89 19.05 -6.18
CA GLY A 20 1.56 19.00 -5.56
C GLY A 20 0.40 18.66 -6.50
N LYS A 21 0.65 18.26 -7.74
CA LYS A 21 -0.38 17.91 -8.73
C LYS A 21 -0.20 16.51 -9.28
N ILE A 22 -1.30 15.80 -9.50
CA ILE A 22 -1.31 14.53 -10.22
C ILE A 22 -0.98 14.82 -11.70
N VAL A 23 0.02 14.14 -12.24
CA VAL A 23 0.49 14.35 -13.63
C VAL A 23 0.23 13.17 -14.56
N GLY A 24 -0.13 12.00 -14.03
CA GLY A 24 -0.48 10.84 -14.85
C GLY A 24 -0.51 9.54 -14.07
N MET A 25 -1.08 8.50 -14.69
CA MET A 25 -1.07 7.14 -14.15
C MET A 25 0.26 6.45 -14.41
N LEU A 26 0.70 5.64 -13.45
CA LEU A 26 1.86 4.76 -13.56
C LEU A 26 1.39 3.32 -13.74
N LYS A 27 2.16 2.54 -14.49
CA LYS A 27 1.95 1.11 -14.70
C LYS A 27 3.04 0.29 -14.04
N ASP A 28 2.70 -0.95 -13.68
CA ASP A 28 3.64 -1.95 -13.18
C ASP A 28 4.41 -1.46 -11.95
N VAL A 29 3.74 -0.79 -11.03
CA VAL A 29 4.36 -0.25 -9.82
C VAL A 29 4.15 -1.21 -8.66
N ALA A 30 5.23 -1.45 -7.91
CA ALA A 30 5.17 -2.01 -6.57
C ALA A 30 6.03 -1.19 -5.62
N TYR A 31 5.74 -1.29 -4.33
CA TYR A 31 6.59 -0.72 -3.29
C TYR A 31 6.94 -1.77 -2.25
N GLN A 32 8.13 -1.63 -1.70
CA GLN A 32 8.72 -2.55 -0.73
C GLN A 32 9.24 -1.77 0.47
N ALA A 33 9.07 -2.33 1.66
CA ALA A 33 9.68 -1.75 2.86
C ALA A 33 9.77 -2.77 3.99
N ASN A 34 10.61 -2.44 4.97
CA ASN A 34 10.47 -2.95 6.33
C ASN A 34 9.28 -2.27 7.02
N THR A 35 8.46 -3.05 7.73
CA THR A 35 7.23 -2.57 8.39
C THR A 35 7.49 -1.45 9.39
N GLN A 36 8.51 -1.58 10.23
CA GLN A 36 8.81 -0.58 11.26
C GLN A 36 9.32 0.71 10.64
N GLU A 37 10.22 0.63 9.64
CA GLU A 37 10.74 1.78 8.93
C GLU A 37 9.66 2.53 8.15
N PHE A 38 8.75 1.79 7.51
CA PHE A 38 7.62 2.36 6.76
C PHE A 38 6.71 3.19 7.66
N TRP A 39 6.26 2.63 8.79
CA TRP A 39 5.36 3.33 9.70
C TRP A 39 6.07 4.48 10.44
N ASN A 40 7.35 4.33 10.79
CA ASN A 40 8.16 5.43 11.34
C ASN A 40 8.39 6.57 10.34
N SER A 41 8.22 6.33 9.04
CA SER A 41 8.34 7.33 7.97
C SER A 41 7.00 7.99 7.60
N CYS A 42 5.94 7.73 8.36
CA CYS A 42 4.66 8.42 8.23
C CYS A 42 4.77 9.84 8.78
N VAL A 43 4.53 10.84 7.93
CA VAL A 43 4.68 12.26 8.32
C VAL A 43 3.37 13.03 8.34
N ALA A 44 2.29 12.46 7.80
CA ALA A 44 0.96 13.05 7.87
C ALA A 44 -0.11 11.98 7.70
N ILE A 45 -1.23 12.16 8.39
CA ILE A 45 -2.43 11.32 8.34
C ILE A 45 -3.62 12.28 8.24
N CYS A 46 -4.53 12.04 7.30
CA CYS A 46 -5.79 12.79 7.24
C CYS A 46 -6.70 12.44 8.43
N ASP A 47 -7.55 13.38 8.83
CA ASP A 47 -8.46 13.20 9.96
C ASP A 47 -9.57 12.17 9.66
N GLU A 48 -10.46 11.96 10.64
CA GLU A 48 -11.53 10.97 10.58
C GLU A 48 -12.51 11.19 9.43
N ARG A 49 -12.61 12.40 8.88
CA ARG A 49 -13.50 12.72 7.76
C ARG A 49 -13.04 12.09 6.45
N ASP A 50 -11.75 11.74 6.34
CA ASP A 50 -11.19 11.04 5.18
C ASP A 50 -11.16 9.51 5.35
N TYR A 51 -11.53 8.98 6.53
CA TYR A 51 -11.49 7.54 6.76
C TYR A 51 -12.42 6.80 5.79
N ARG A 52 -11.87 5.80 5.09
CA ARG A 52 -12.62 4.93 4.17
C ARG A 52 -12.43 3.48 4.57
N LEU A 53 -13.52 2.72 4.60
CA LEU A 53 -13.48 1.27 4.79
C LEU A 53 -13.46 0.56 3.44
N GLY A 54 -12.35 -0.08 3.09
CA GLY A 54 -12.29 -0.97 1.93
C GLY A 54 -12.91 -2.31 2.27
N GLY A 55 -13.95 -2.71 1.53
CA GLY A 55 -14.62 -3.99 1.72
C GLY A 55 -14.03 -5.09 0.84
N ALA A 56 -13.56 -6.17 1.45
CA ALA A 56 -13.29 -7.45 0.79
C ALA A 56 -14.19 -8.53 1.42
N PHE A 57 -14.85 -9.34 0.58
CA PHE A 57 -15.74 -10.42 1.03
C PHE A 57 -15.00 -11.72 1.42
N ASN A 58 -13.67 -11.74 1.31
CA ASN A 58 -12.80 -12.86 1.67
C ASN A 58 -11.41 -12.31 2.05
N ASP A 59 -10.65 -13.03 2.89
CA ASP A 59 -9.28 -12.63 3.27
C ASP A 59 -8.19 -13.09 2.31
N GLY A 60 -8.53 -13.95 1.36
CA GLY A 60 -7.55 -14.55 0.46
C GLY A 60 -6.45 -15.32 1.20
N LYS A 61 -6.69 -15.76 2.44
CA LYS A 61 -5.73 -16.51 3.27
C LYS A 61 -6.15 -17.97 3.41
N GLY A 62 -5.14 -18.82 3.63
CA GLY A 62 -5.32 -20.23 4.00
C GLY A 62 -5.43 -21.21 2.84
N GLN A 63 -5.03 -22.45 3.12
CA GLN A 63 -5.36 -23.65 2.36
C GLN A 63 -5.91 -24.67 3.37
N PRO A 64 -7.23 -24.93 3.42
CA PRO A 64 -8.29 -24.43 2.52
C PRO A 64 -8.60 -22.92 2.68
N PRO A 65 -9.14 -22.25 1.64
CA PRO A 65 -9.47 -20.83 1.68
C PRO A 65 -10.43 -20.50 2.83
N GLN A 66 -10.13 -19.45 3.59
CA GLN A 66 -11.00 -18.95 4.65
C GLN A 66 -11.85 -17.78 4.15
N SER A 67 -13.05 -17.62 4.74
CA SER A 67 -13.95 -16.50 4.48
C SER A 67 -14.26 -15.80 5.79
N ASN A 68 -13.93 -14.53 5.86
CA ASN A 68 -14.09 -13.66 7.02
C ASN A 68 -14.26 -12.21 6.55
N ALA A 69 -14.94 -11.41 7.35
CA ALA A 69 -15.06 -9.98 7.12
C ALA A 69 -13.74 -9.29 7.50
N VAL A 70 -12.74 -9.33 6.62
CA VAL A 70 -11.49 -8.57 6.75
C VAL A 70 -11.58 -7.29 5.94
N SER A 71 -12.45 -6.39 6.40
CA SER A 71 -12.41 -5.02 5.90
C SER A 71 -11.34 -4.26 6.68
N HIS A 72 -10.39 -3.66 5.97
CA HIS A 72 -9.40 -2.76 6.54
C HIS A 72 -9.74 -1.35 6.06
N GLY A 73 -9.92 -0.43 7.00
CA GLY A 73 -10.12 0.96 6.68
C GLY A 73 -8.92 1.80 7.08
N SER A 74 -8.73 2.91 6.37
CA SER A 74 -7.67 3.86 6.63
C SER A 74 -8.03 5.23 6.11
N SER A 75 -7.55 6.27 6.78
CA SER A 75 -7.43 7.59 6.17
C SER A 75 -6.22 7.63 5.24
N THR A 76 -6.17 8.61 4.35
CA THR A 76 -5.01 8.85 3.50
C THR A 76 -3.79 9.22 4.36
N VAL A 77 -2.62 8.68 4.01
CA VAL A 77 -1.35 8.93 4.71
C VAL A 77 -0.27 9.39 3.74
N LEU A 78 0.67 10.19 4.24
CA LEU A 78 1.91 10.51 3.54
C LEU A 78 3.07 9.76 4.20
N ILE A 79 3.64 8.80 3.45
CA ILE A 79 4.84 8.07 3.86
C ILE A 79 6.01 8.55 3.01
N LYS A 80 7.14 8.88 3.64
CA LYS A 80 8.36 9.30 2.95
C LYS A 80 9.34 8.13 2.80
N ASN A 81 10.26 8.27 1.85
CA ASN A 81 11.42 7.38 1.67
C ASN A 81 11.07 5.90 1.43
N VAL A 82 9.95 5.63 0.76
CA VAL A 82 9.53 4.27 0.39
C VAL A 82 10.22 3.87 -0.92
N ASN A 83 10.78 2.65 -0.97
CA ASN A 83 11.33 2.11 -2.20
C ASN A 83 10.21 1.71 -3.17
N VAL A 84 10.16 2.37 -4.33
CA VAL A 84 9.18 2.13 -5.39
C VAL A 84 9.90 1.53 -6.59
N ILE A 85 9.42 0.37 -7.06
CA ILE A 85 10.01 -0.38 -8.17
C ILE A 85 9.02 -0.49 -9.33
N ASN A 86 9.57 -0.63 -10.55
CA ASN A 86 8.78 -1.02 -11.71
C ASN A 86 8.92 -2.54 -11.93
N THR A 87 7.82 -3.27 -11.85
CA THR A 87 7.79 -4.74 -11.90
C THR A 87 7.82 -5.32 -13.32
N ALA A 88 7.66 -4.50 -14.37
CA ALA A 88 7.71 -4.95 -15.76
C ALA A 88 9.11 -4.90 -16.38
N ARG A 89 10.10 -4.34 -15.68
CA ARG A 89 11.49 -4.33 -16.14
C ARG A 89 12.22 -5.57 -15.65
N ASN A 90 12.65 -6.42 -16.58
CA ASN A 90 13.74 -7.36 -16.32
C ASN A 90 15.03 -6.54 -16.26
N ILE A 91 15.77 -6.67 -15.16
CA ILE A 91 17.12 -6.12 -15.01
C ILE A 91 18.10 -7.05 -15.73
#